data_AF-A0A917QIV2-F1
#
_entry.id   AF-A0A917QIV2-F1
#
_cell.length_a   1.000
_cell.length_b   1.000
_cell.length_c   1.000
_cell.angle_alpha   90.00
_cell.angle_beta   90.00
_cell.angle_gamma   90.00
#
_symmetry.space_group_name_H-M   'P 1'
#
loop_
_entity.id
_entity.type
_entity.pdbx_description
1 polymer ?
#
loop_
_entity_poly.entity_id
_entity_poly.type
_entity_poly.pdbx_seq_one_letter_code
_entity_poly.pdbx_strand_id
1 'polypeptide(L)'
;MLEGMWTSISHQNETERSKTTAGTPSEPLLPTATLGVADLACRYGVADATVRGWLRSEALKGRRIGRAWLVSWKALFAFEGGSVPGRSPRQRALAAAPLMTPEEVADLCSCSADTVLRWRREGRLTGLVVGGHIVRFRRDLLQNALGPSVLVPLPSGAPRTAEHPSKTTDRGARKTTSR
;
A
#
# COMPACT_ATOMS: atom_id res chain seq x y z
N MET A 1 40.96 54.28 -23.57
CA MET A 1 40.11 54.36 -24.77
C MET A 1 39.65 52.95 -25.11
N LEU A 2 38.35 52.79 -25.41
CA LEU A 2 37.50 51.58 -25.31
C LEU A 2 36.94 51.43 -23.87
N GLU A 3 35.85 52.07 -23.41
CA GLU A 3 34.58 52.48 -24.05
C GLU A 3 33.92 51.31 -24.79
N GLY A 4 33.00 50.62 -24.11
CA GLY A 4 32.31 49.44 -24.65
C GLY A 4 31.22 48.87 -23.75
N MET A 5 30.16 49.66 -23.56
CA MET A 5 28.76 49.25 -23.34
C MET A 5 28.50 47.76 -23.10
N TRP A 6 28.17 47.40 -21.85
CA TRP A 6 27.13 46.40 -21.60
C TRP A 6 26.11 47.02 -20.64
N THR A 7 25.04 47.51 -21.25
CA THR A 7 23.82 47.99 -20.62
C THR A 7 23.18 46.91 -19.75
N SER A 8 22.74 47.34 -18.57
CA SER A 8 21.60 46.79 -17.82
C SER A 8 20.55 46.15 -18.74
N ILE A 9 20.05 44.97 -18.36
CA ILE A 9 18.62 44.60 -18.33
C ILE A 9 18.54 43.13 -17.89
N SER A 10 18.06 42.91 -16.67
CA SER A 10 17.24 41.77 -16.24
C SER A 10 16.77 42.13 -14.83
N HIS A 11 15.82 43.05 -14.73
CA HIS A 11 14.40 42.73 -14.53
C HIS A 11 14.18 41.78 -13.35
N GLN A 12 13.96 42.44 -12.21
CA GLN A 12 12.99 42.10 -11.18
C GLN A 12 12.03 40.96 -11.56
N ASN A 13 12.21 39.81 -10.90
CA ASN A 13 11.12 38.89 -10.61
C ASN A 13 10.97 38.84 -9.09
N GLU A 14 10.40 39.92 -8.55
CA GLU A 14 10.04 40.11 -7.14
C GLU A 14 8.52 40.27 -7.03
N THR A 15 7.80 39.20 -7.39
CA THR A 15 6.36 38.96 -7.11
C THR A 15 6.18 37.51 -7.55
N GLU A 16 6.37 36.50 -6.71
CA GLU A 16 5.36 36.03 -5.77
C GLU A 16 6.06 35.41 -4.55
N ARG A 17 6.20 36.18 -3.46
CA ARG A 17 6.25 35.58 -2.11
C ARG A 17 4.88 34.96 -1.86
N SER A 18 4.66 33.77 -2.43
CA SER A 18 3.64 32.86 -1.95
C SER A 18 3.92 32.68 -0.47
N LYS A 19 3.05 33.31 0.32
CA LYS A 19 2.90 33.12 1.76
C LYS A 19 2.51 31.66 1.94
N THR A 20 3.49 30.76 1.81
CA THR A 20 3.43 29.42 2.33
C THR A 20 3.39 29.61 3.82
N THR A 21 2.18 29.84 4.34
CA THR A 21 1.84 29.52 5.70
C THR A 21 2.35 28.10 5.87
N ALA A 22 3.51 27.97 6.51
CA ALA A 22 3.98 26.71 7.03
C ALA A 22 2.89 26.29 7.98
N GLY A 23 1.91 25.55 7.46
CA GLY A 23 0.87 24.93 8.22
C GLY A 23 1.64 24.13 9.24
N THR A 24 1.57 24.59 10.50
CA THR A 24 1.92 23.80 11.67
C THR A 24 1.54 22.37 11.31
N PRO A 25 2.49 21.42 11.21
CA PRO A 25 2.13 20.03 11.01
C PRO A 25 1.21 19.74 12.17
N SER A 26 -0.10 19.69 11.88
CA SER A 26 -1.13 19.57 12.89
C SER A 26 -0.70 18.37 13.70
N GLU A 27 -0.34 18.64 14.95
CA GLU A 27 -0.10 17.62 15.95
C GLU A 27 -1.22 16.60 15.72
N PRO A 28 -0.89 15.33 15.37
CA PRO A 28 -1.89 14.40 14.89
C PRO A 28 -2.86 14.18 16.03
N LEU A 29 -3.95 14.96 16.01
CA LEU A 29 -5.09 14.84 16.89
C LEU A 29 -5.40 13.36 16.90
N LEU A 30 -5.25 12.77 18.09
CA LEU A 30 -5.30 11.34 18.34
C LEU A 30 -6.18 10.66 17.29
N PRO A 31 -5.63 9.68 16.52
CA PRO A 31 -6.27 9.17 15.32
C PRO A 31 -7.74 8.98 15.60
N THR A 32 -8.56 9.80 14.93
CA THR A 32 -10.01 9.80 15.10
C THR A 32 -10.43 8.33 15.13
N ALA A 33 -11.27 7.94 16.10
CA ALA A 33 -11.59 6.53 16.34
C ALA A 33 -12.25 5.82 15.12
N THR A 34 -12.43 6.55 14.03
CA THR A 34 -13.01 6.16 12.76
C THR A 34 -12.10 6.55 11.60
N LEU A 35 -12.01 5.67 10.61
CA LEU A 35 -11.30 5.86 9.35
C LEU A 35 -12.28 6.23 8.22
N GLY A 36 -11.85 7.10 7.31
CA GLY A 36 -12.58 7.41 6.09
C GLY A 36 -12.29 6.41 4.96
N VAL A 37 -13.03 6.54 3.86
CA VAL A 37 -12.85 5.70 2.65
C VAL A 37 -11.44 5.83 2.08
N ALA A 38 -10.90 7.04 2.01
CA ALA A 38 -9.57 7.30 1.46
C ALA A 38 -8.46 6.65 2.30
N ASP A 39 -8.58 6.70 3.63
CA ASP A 39 -7.61 6.06 4.54
C ASP A 39 -7.60 4.55 4.35
N LEU A 40 -8.79 3.95 4.20
CA LEU A 40 -8.95 2.52 3.94
C LEU A 40 -8.41 2.14 2.55
N ALA A 41 -8.70 2.94 1.53
CA ALA A 41 -8.21 2.73 0.17
C ALA A 41 -6.68 2.72 0.12
N CYS A 42 -6.06 3.73 0.76
CA CYS A 42 -4.61 3.82 0.93
C CYS A 42 -4.05 2.61 1.68
N ARG A 43 -4.64 2.25 2.83
CA ARG A 43 -4.21 1.13 3.67
C ARG A 43 -4.21 -0.21 2.93
N TYR A 44 -5.27 -0.49 2.16
CA TYR A 44 -5.44 -1.75 1.45
C TYR A 44 -4.79 -1.76 0.06
N GLY A 45 -4.32 -0.61 -0.43
CA GLY A 45 -3.84 -0.45 -1.79
C GLY A 45 -4.93 -0.77 -2.82
N VAL A 46 -6.13 -0.23 -2.63
CA VAL A 46 -7.28 -0.42 -3.52
C VAL A 46 -7.93 0.92 -3.86
N ALA A 47 -8.77 0.97 -4.90
CA ALA A 47 -9.52 2.17 -5.22
C ALA A 47 -10.63 2.46 -4.19
N ASP A 48 -10.94 3.75 -3.98
CA ASP A 48 -12.07 4.24 -3.18
C ASP A 48 -13.39 3.54 -3.53
N ALA A 49 -13.63 3.30 -4.83
CA ALA A 49 -14.84 2.67 -5.33
C ALA A 49 -15.01 1.24 -4.79
N THR A 50 -13.91 0.50 -4.64
CA THR A 50 -13.88 -0.86 -4.08
C THR A 50 -14.27 -0.84 -2.60
N VAL A 51 -13.69 0.09 -1.82
CA VAL A 51 -14.03 0.27 -0.40
C VAL A 51 -15.51 0.64 -0.24
N ARG A 52 -16.03 1.57 -1.07
CA ARG A 52 -17.47 1.90 -1.09
C ARG A 52 -18.32 0.70 -1.53
N GLY A 53 -17.79 -0.19 -2.36
CA GLY A 53 -18.42 -1.46 -2.70
C GLY A 53 -18.61 -2.35 -1.47
N TRP A 54 -17.53 -2.57 -0.70
CA TRP A 54 -17.58 -3.36 0.53
C TRP A 54 -18.51 -2.78 1.59
N LEU A 55 -18.56 -1.45 1.72
CA LEU A 55 -19.47 -0.76 2.64
C LEU A 55 -20.93 -0.90 2.22
N ARG A 56 -21.21 -0.84 0.90
CA ARG A 56 -22.58 -1.00 0.36
C ARG A 56 -23.08 -2.43 0.44
N SER A 57 -22.19 -3.41 0.25
CA SER A 57 -22.54 -4.83 0.35
C SER A 57 -22.52 -5.36 1.79
N GLU A 58 -22.31 -4.49 2.78
CA GLU A 58 -22.13 -4.82 4.20
C GLU A 58 -20.99 -5.82 4.51
N ALA A 59 -20.10 -6.07 3.54
CA ALA A 59 -18.90 -6.88 3.77
C ALA A 59 -17.99 -6.19 4.79
N LEU A 60 -17.89 -4.86 4.72
CA LEU A 60 -17.23 -4.02 5.72
C LEU A 60 -18.29 -3.22 6.48
N LYS A 61 -18.38 -3.39 7.80
CA LYS A 61 -19.31 -2.62 8.63
C LYS A 61 -18.83 -1.18 8.77
N GLY A 62 -19.66 -0.22 8.34
CA GLY A 62 -19.39 1.21 8.47
C GLY A 62 -20.64 1.99 8.85
N ARG A 63 -20.47 3.23 9.32
CA ARG A 63 -21.55 4.17 9.57
C ARG A 63 -21.42 5.32 8.57
N ARG A 64 -22.54 5.69 7.93
CA ARG A 64 -22.61 6.87 7.08
C ARG A 64 -23.00 8.08 7.93
N ILE A 65 -22.21 9.15 7.88
CA ILE A 65 -22.49 10.44 8.52
C ILE A 65 -22.49 11.50 7.42
N GLY A 66 -23.68 12.01 7.09
CA GLY A 66 -23.88 12.85 5.91
C GLY A 66 -23.46 12.14 4.61
N ARG A 67 -22.47 12.72 3.92
CA ARG A 67 -21.92 12.17 2.66
C ARG A 67 -20.69 11.29 2.86
N ALA A 68 -20.17 11.20 4.08
CA ALA A 68 -18.97 10.43 4.39
C ALA A 68 -19.32 9.06 4.98
N TRP A 69 -18.53 8.05 4.61
CA TRP A 69 -18.50 6.77 5.31
C TRP A 69 -17.37 6.76 6.32
N LEU A 70 -17.69 6.30 7.52
CA LEU A 70 -16.76 6.18 8.64
C LEU A 70 -16.75 4.74 9.13
N VAL A 71 -15.55 4.19 9.32
CA VAL A 71 -15.34 2.81 9.77
C VAL A 71 -14.62 2.83 11.10
N SER A 72 -15.24 2.26 12.13
CA SER A 72 -14.58 2.08 13.41
C SER A 72 -13.44 1.07 13.31
N TRP A 73 -12.37 1.26 14.09
CA TRP A 73 -11.29 0.28 14.19
C TRP A 73 -11.80 -1.13 14.48
N LYS A 74 -12.79 -1.28 15.39
CA LYS A 74 -13.39 -2.58 15.71
C LYS A 74 -13.96 -3.28 14.47
N ALA A 75 -14.67 -2.54 13.62
CA ALA A 75 -15.24 -3.08 12.38
C ALA A 75 -14.15 -3.45 11.37
N LEU A 76 -13.08 -2.65 11.28
CA LEU A 76 -11.93 -2.93 10.45
C LEU A 76 -11.25 -4.26 10.82
N PHE A 77 -10.96 -4.49 12.10
CA PHE A 77 -10.32 -5.73 12.54
C PHE A 77 -11.21 -6.94 12.39
N ALA A 78 -12.51 -6.79 12.65
CA ALA A 78 -13.47 -7.85 12.39
C ALA A 78 -13.49 -8.24 10.90
N PHE A 79 -13.41 -7.25 10.00
CA PHE A 79 -13.31 -7.49 8.56
C PHE A 79 -12.00 -8.17 8.15
N GLU A 80 -10.89 -7.81 8.78
CA GLU A 80 -9.59 -8.46 8.56
C GLU A 80 -9.52 -9.88 9.16
N GLY A 81 -10.53 -10.30 9.94
CA GLY A 81 -10.52 -11.59 10.65
C GLY A 81 -9.59 -11.63 11.86
N GLY A 82 -9.14 -10.46 12.34
CA GLY A 82 -8.22 -10.32 13.48
C GLY A 82 -8.90 -9.89 14.77
N SER A 83 -8.25 -10.15 15.90
CA SER A 83 -8.65 -9.55 17.17
C SER A 83 -8.46 -8.04 17.13
N VAL A 84 -9.36 -7.30 17.77
CA VAL A 84 -9.23 -5.85 17.95
C VAL A 84 -7.93 -5.60 18.73
N PRO A 85 -6.99 -4.77 18.22
CA PRO A 85 -5.80 -4.43 18.95
C PRO A 85 -6.21 -3.82 20.28
N GLY A 86 -5.42 -4.09 21.33
CA GLY A 86 -5.64 -3.47 22.63
C GLY A 86 -5.63 -1.93 22.51
N ARG A 87 -6.08 -1.28 23.58
CA ARG A 87 -6.26 0.19 23.60
C ARG A 87 -4.96 0.98 23.44
N SER A 88 -3.80 0.32 23.46
CA SER A 88 -2.51 0.99 23.37
C SER A 88 -2.35 1.74 22.04
N PRO A 89 -1.83 2.97 22.05
CA PRO A 89 -1.52 3.71 20.83
C PRO A 89 -0.57 2.95 19.91
N ARG A 90 0.41 2.24 20.47
CA ARG A 90 1.37 1.42 19.69
C ARG A 90 0.69 0.32 18.89
N GLN A 91 -0.22 -0.44 19.50
CA GLN A 91 -0.96 -1.48 18.77
C GLN A 91 -1.86 -0.88 17.69
N ARG A 92 -2.48 0.28 17.95
CA ARG A 92 -3.26 0.99 16.92
C ARG A 92 -2.38 1.49 15.78
N ALA A 93 -1.19 2.03 16.06
CA ALA A 93 -0.26 2.49 15.04
C ALA A 93 0.27 1.33 14.17
N LEU A 94 0.70 0.23 14.79
CA LEU A 94 1.09 -1.00 14.08
C LEU A 94 -0.05 -1.51 13.21
N ALA A 95 -1.25 -1.49 13.76
CA ALA A 95 -2.42 -1.95 13.07
C ALA A 95 -3.01 -0.93 12.09
N ALA A 96 -2.48 0.30 12.02
CA ALA A 96 -2.76 1.31 11.00
C ALA A 96 -1.76 1.28 9.85
N ALA A 97 -0.62 0.59 10.02
CA ALA A 97 0.42 0.49 9.01
C ALA A 97 -0.11 -0.09 7.68
N PRO A 98 0.42 0.36 6.53
CA PRO A 98 0.07 -0.19 5.23
C PRO A 98 0.25 -1.70 5.19
N LEU A 99 -0.69 -2.39 4.54
CA LEU A 99 -0.59 -3.83 4.36
C LEU A 99 0.21 -4.15 3.10
N MET A 100 1.04 -5.18 3.19
CA MET A 100 1.92 -5.58 2.11
C MET A 100 1.20 -6.51 1.13
N THR A 101 1.51 -6.33 -0.15
CA THR A 101 1.15 -7.23 -1.25
C THR A 101 2.02 -8.49 -1.22
N PRO A 102 1.58 -9.62 -1.82
CA PRO A 102 2.43 -10.80 -1.98
C PRO A 102 3.77 -10.49 -2.66
N GLU A 103 3.78 -9.56 -3.62
CA GLU A 103 4.96 -9.12 -4.36
C GLU A 103 5.95 -8.41 -3.43
N GLU A 104 5.51 -7.45 -2.62
CA GLU A 104 6.38 -6.75 -1.67
C GLU A 104 6.94 -7.69 -0.60
N VAL A 105 6.17 -8.72 -0.19
CA VAL A 105 6.67 -9.75 0.73
C VAL A 105 7.71 -10.63 0.04
N ALA A 106 7.49 -10.96 -1.23
CA ALA A 106 8.43 -11.75 -2.02
C ALA A 106 9.76 -11.01 -2.20
N ASP A 107 9.71 -9.70 -2.46
CA ASP A 107 10.90 -8.84 -2.54
C ASP A 107 11.66 -8.82 -1.21
N LEU A 108 10.95 -8.65 -0.08
CA LEU A 108 11.56 -8.71 1.26
C LEU A 108 12.23 -10.06 1.55
N CYS A 109 11.65 -11.16 1.09
CA CYS A 109 12.13 -12.52 1.36
C CYS A 109 13.08 -13.06 0.29
N SER A 110 13.38 -12.27 -0.76
CA SER A 110 14.13 -12.70 -1.94
C SER A 110 13.59 -13.99 -2.57
N CYS A 111 12.27 -14.11 -2.66
CA CYS A 111 11.59 -15.28 -3.25
C CYS A 111 10.52 -14.86 -4.28
N SER A 112 9.71 -15.80 -4.77
CA SER A 112 8.60 -15.50 -5.67
C SER A 112 7.29 -15.25 -4.91
N ALA A 113 6.39 -14.45 -5.47
CA ALA A 113 5.04 -14.25 -4.93
C ALA A 113 4.27 -15.57 -4.77
N ASP A 114 4.46 -16.52 -5.71
CA ASP A 114 3.89 -17.88 -5.59
C ASP A 114 4.39 -18.63 -4.36
N THR A 115 5.66 -18.45 -4.00
CA THR A 115 6.24 -19.04 -2.79
C THR A 115 5.58 -18.45 -1.55
N VAL A 116 5.37 -17.14 -1.50
CA VAL A 116 4.66 -16.46 -0.41
C VAL A 116 3.22 -16.97 -0.30
N LEU A 117 2.49 -17.06 -1.41
CA LEU A 117 1.12 -17.58 -1.43
C LEU A 117 1.05 -19.06 -1.07
N ARG A 118 2.05 -19.86 -1.44
CA ARG A 118 2.21 -21.24 -0.99
C ARG A 118 2.41 -21.31 0.53
N TRP A 119 3.36 -20.56 1.10
CA TRP A 119 3.55 -20.51 2.55
C TRP A 119 2.29 -20.11 3.31
N ARG A 120 1.50 -19.19 2.74
CA ARG A 120 0.19 -18.82 3.30
C ARG A 120 -0.82 -19.98 3.27
N ARG A 121 -0.88 -20.74 2.17
CA ARG A 121 -1.74 -21.95 2.07
C ARG A 121 -1.30 -23.06 3.03
N GLU A 122 0.00 -23.17 3.27
CA GLU A 122 0.59 -24.12 4.23
C GLU A 122 0.46 -23.65 5.70
N GLY A 123 -0.11 -22.46 5.95
CA GLY A 123 -0.25 -21.90 7.30
C GLY A 123 1.04 -21.36 7.92
N ARG A 124 2.15 -21.29 7.15
CA ARG A 124 3.44 -20.75 7.60
C ARG A 124 3.44 -19.22 7.67
N LEU A 125 2.61 -18.56 6.86
CA LEU A 125 2.39 -17.12 6.90
C LEU A 125 0.91 -16.80 7.11
N THR A 126 0.63 -15.90 8.04
CA THR A 126 -0.72 -15.38 8.25
C THR A 126 -1.02 -14.27 7.23
N GLY A 127 -1.77 -14.61 6.18
CA GLY A 127 -2.29 -13.64 5.21
C GLY A 127 -3.73 -13.24 5.55
N LEU A 128 -4.03 -11.95 5.40
CA LEU A 128 -5.37 -11.38 5.50
C LEU A 128 -6.06 -11.48 4.14
N VAL A 129 -7.32 -11.95 4.12
CA VAL A 129 -8.14 -11.95 2.91
C VAL A 129 -9.10 -10.76 2.98
N VAL A 130 -8.86 -9.77 2.15
CA VAL A 130 -9.63 -8.53 2.08
C VAL A 130 -10.61 -8.63 0.92
N GLY A 131 -11.89 -8.37 1.19
CA GLY A 131 -12.93 -8.42 0.14
C GLY A 131 -13.12 -9.80 -0.50
N GLY A 132 -12.74 -10.88 0.20
CA GLY A 132 -12.92 -12.27 -0.22
C GLY A 132 -11.83 -12.84 -1.15
N HIS A 133 -10.95 -12.01 -1.74
CA HIS A 133 -9.97 -12.49 -2.72
C HIS A 133 -8.61 -11.78 -2.68
N ILE A 134 -8.50 -10.59 -2.07
CA ILE A 134 -7.22 -9.87 -2.04
C ILE A 134 -6.42 -10.34 -0.85
N VAL A 135 -5.27 -10.98 -1.08
CA VAL A 135 -4.36 -11.40 -0.02
C VAL A 135 -3.42 -10.25 0.33
N ARG A 136 -3.34 -9.93 1.62
CA ARG A 136 -2.46 -8.90 2.18
C ARG A 136 -1.73 -9.44 3.41
N PHE A 137 -0.55 -8.90 3.70
CA PHE A 137 0.26 -9.33 4.83
C PHE A 137 0.59 -8.15 5.74
N ARG A 138 0.62 -8.41 7.05
CA ARG A 138 1.10 -7.41 8.00
C ARG A 138 2.60 -7.58 8.23
N ARG A 139 3.32 -6.46 8.24
CA ARG A 139 4.77 -6.45 8.40
C ARG A 139 5.24 -7.02 9.74
N ASP A 140 4.52 -6.73 10.82
CA ASP A 140 4.82 -7.25 12.17
C ASP A 140 4.64 -8.77 12.25
N LEU A 141 3.62 -9.33 11.59
CA LEU A 141 3.43 -10.78 11.54
C LEU A 141 4.51 -11.49 10.72
N LEU A 142 5.00 -10.87 9.64
CA LEU A 142 6.12 -11.39 8.85
C LEU A 142 7.41 -11.44 9.67
N GLN A 143 7.69 -10.38 10.43
CA GLN A 143 8.85 -10.32 11.32
C GLN A 143 8.84 -11.44 12.36
N ASN A 144 7.67 -11.73 12.94
CA ASN A 144 7.52 -12.82 13.90
C ASN A 144 7.65 -14.20 13.26
N ALA A 145 7.12 -14.40 12.05
CA ALA A 145 7.10 -15.70 11.37
C ALA A 145 8.45 -16.11 10.77
N LEU A 146 9.22 -15.14 10.26
CA LEU A 146 10.50 -15.38 9.62
C LEU A 146 11.68 -15.34 10.60
N GLY A 147 11.45 -14.83 11.81
CA GLY A 147 12.50 -14.56 12.79
C GLY A 147 13.38 -13.35 12.40
N PRO A 148 14.20 -12.85 13.34
CA PRO A 148 15.02 -11.66 13.11
C PRO A 148 16.09 -11.84 12.03
N SER A 149 16.50 -13.08 11.73
CA SER A 149 17.65 -13.36 10.86
C SER A 149 17.36 -13.26 9.35
N VAL A 150 16.10 -13.26 8.93
CA VAL A 150 15.75 -13.30 7.49
C VAL A 150 15.63 -11.89 6.89
N LEU A 151 15.57 -10.84 7.71
CA LEU A 151 15.39 -9.45 7.26
C LEU A 151 16.68 -8.64 7.20
N VAL A 152 17.85 -9.28 7.14
CA VAL A 152 19.07 -8.58 6.73
C VAL A 152 18.96 -8.41 5.21
N PRO A 153 18.70 -7.19 4.69
CA PRO A 153 18.71 -6.99 3.25
C PRO A 153 20.10 -7.38 2.76
N LEU A 154 20.18 -8.40 1.91
CA LEU A 154 21.40 -8.67 1.17
C LEU A 154 21.75 -7.36 0.45
N PRO A 155 23.00 -6.86 0.55
CA PRO A 155 23.36 -5.63 -0.15
C PRO A 155 23.05 -5.80 -1.63
N SER A 156 22.09 -5.01 -2.10
CA SER A 156 21.65 -4.93 -3.49
C SER A 156 22.78 -4.31 -4.32
N GLY A 157 23.82 -5.09 -4.55
CA GLY A 157 25.05 -4.67 -5.21
C GLY A 157 25.39 -5.50 -6.45
N ALA A 158 24.58 -6.49 -6.82
CA ALA A 158 24.75 -7.20 -8.07
C ALA A 158 23.69 -6.71 -9.08
N PRO A 159 24.08 -6.00 -10.16
CA PRO A 159 23.16 -5.79 -11.27
C PRO A 159 22.74 -7.16 -11.76
N ARG A 160 21.45 -7.49 -11.62
CA ARG A 160 20.85 -8.62 -12.33
C ARG A 160 20.94 -8.28 -13.81
N THR A 161 21.97 -8.78 -14.47
CA THR A 161 22.04 -8.82 -15.93
C THR A 161 20.81 -9.61 -16.37
N ALA A 162 19.83 -8.87 -16.87
CA ALA A 162 18.58 -9.40 -17.36
C ALA A 162 18.85 -10.17 -18.66
N GLU A 163 19.16 -11.45 -18.54
CA GLU A 163 19.01 -12.40 -19.64
C GLU A 163 18.08 -13.52 -19.17
N HIS A 164 16.78 -13.30 -19.37
CA HIS A 164 15.91 -14.45 -19.59
C HIS A 164 15.00 -14.21 -20.81
N PRO A 165 15.11 -15.09 -21.83
CA PRO A 165 14.40 -14.92 -23.09
C PRO A 165 12.90 -15.13 -22.87
N SER A 166 12.12 -14.15 -23.33
CA SER A 166 10.68 -14.26 -23.49
C SER A 166 10.34 -15.53 -24.27
N LYS A 167 9.84 -16.54 -23.57
CA LYS A 167 9.23 -17.72 -24.19
C LYS A 167 7.85 -17.30 -24.69
N THR A 168 7.84 -16.65 -25.86
CA THR A 168 6.63 -16.41 -26.66
C THR A 168 6.00 -17.76 -26.95
N THR A 169 4.96 -18.10 -26.19
CA THR A 169 4.15 -19.28 -26.49
C THR A 169 3.19 -18.87 -27.58
N ASP A 170 3.63 -19.08 -28.82
CA ASP A 170 2.80 -19.01 -30.02
C ASP A 170 1.63 -20.00 -29.88
N ARG A 171 0.45 -19.48 -29.54
CA ARG A 171 -0.77 -20.27 -29.40
C ARG A 171 -1.44 -20.32 -30.78
N GLY A 172 -1.00 -21.29 -31.57
CA GLY A 172 -1.52 -21.57 -32.90
C GLY A 172 -3.06 -21.60 -32.95
N ALA A 173 -3.61 -20.79 -33.85
CA ALA A 173 -5.02 -20.73 -34.18
C ALA A 173 -5.48 -22.05 -34.82
N ARG A 174 -6.36 -22.80 -34.14
CA ARG A 174 -7.12 -23.89 -34.78
C ARG A 174 -8.29 -23.29 -35.55
N LYS A 175 -8.21 -23.33 -36.89
CA LYS A 175 -9.37 -23.19 -37.78
C LYS A 175 -10.14 -24.51 -37.75
N THR A 176 -11.36 -24.49 -37.21
CA THR A 176 -12.35 -25.55 -37.43
C THR A 176 -13.22 -25.17 -38.62
N THR A 177 -13.00 -25.85 -39.74
CA THR A 177 -13.93 -25.90 -40.87
C THR A 177 -14.68 -27.23 -40.76
N SER A 178 -16.00 -27.18 -40.64
CA SER A 178 -16.87 -28.33 -40.90
C SER A 178 -18.03 -27.91 -41.78
N ARG A 179 -18.33 -28.82 -42.71
CA ARG A 179 -19.33 -28.77 -43.78
C ARG A 179 -20.76 -28.66 -43.28
#